data_AF-A0A1G7ZXB3-F1
#
_entry.id   AF-A0A1G7ZXB3-F1
#
_cell.length_a   1.000
_cell.length_b   1.000
_cell.length_c   1.000
_cell.angle_alpha   90.00
_cell.angle_beta   90.00
_cell.angle_gamma   90.00
#
_symmetry.space_group_name_H-M   'P 1'
#
loop_
_entity.id
_entity.type
_entity.pdbx_description
1 polymer ?
#
loop_
_entity_poly.entity_id
_entity_poly.type
_entity_poly.pdbx_seq_one_letter_code
_entity_poly.pdbx_strand_id
1 'polypeptide(L)'
;MENELELENEIYSIEILCQGKYESWDFDSEKKRNYFFDKVKREFSGKEIKEKEEDVDDSKIVQLSATNLQIKSDGVSQVVPYVWYDASLFEEMLHFINHKYEQF
;
A
#
# COMPACT_ATOMS: atom_id res chain seq x y z
N MET A 1 -6.21 -37.04 -14.67
CA MET A 1 -6.90 -35.93 -14.00
C MET A 1 -5.84 -35.26 -13.14
N GLU A 2 -5.11 -34.33 -13.75
CA GLU A 2 -4.17 -33.46 -13.04
C GLU A 2 -5.03 -32.33 -12.48
N ASN A 3 -5.26 -32.36 -11.17
CA ASN A 3 -5.65 -31.15 -10.45
C ASN A 3 -4.37 -30.35 -10.25
N GLU A 4 -3.96 -29.60 -11.28
CA GLU A 4 -3.12 -28.45 -11.06
C GLU A 4 -3.98 -27.45 -10.28
N LEU A 5 -3.81 -27.46 -8.94
CA LEU A 5 -4.09 -26.27 -8.16
C LEU A 5 -3.18 -25.20 -8.74
N GLU A 6 -3.69 -24.39 -9.67
CA GLU A 6 -3.08 -23.11 -9.99
C GLU A 6 -2.93 -22.40 -8.65
N LEU A 7 -1.69 -22.31 -8.16
CA LEU A 7 -1.36 -21.43 -7.06
C LEU A 7 -1.66 -20.03 -7.57
N GLU A 8 -2.87 -19.57 -7.32
CA GLU A 8 -3.21 -18.15 -7.29
C GLU A 8 -2.26 -17.55 -6.24
N ASN A 9 -1.08 -17.11 -6.69
CA ASN A 9 -0.12 -16.40 -5.86
C ASN A 9 -0.72 -15.02 -5.61
N GLU A 10 -1.54 -14.93 -4.58
CA GLU A 10 -2.08 -13.68 -4.10
C GLU A 10 -1.01 -12.96 -3.27
N ILE A 11 -0.57 -11.81 -3.76
CA ILE A 11 0.34 -10.93 -3.01
C ILE A 11 -0.50 -9.86 -2.34
N TYR A 12 -0.41 -9.80 -1.01
CA TYR A 12 -1.02 -8.76 -0.21
C TYR A 12 0.08 -7.83 0.26
N SER A 13 0.09 -6.57 -0.17
CA SER A 13 1.13 -5.63 0.22
C SER A 13 0.56 -4.28 0.65
N ILE A 14 1.35 -3.55 1.41
CA ILE A 14 1.22 -2.09 1.55
C ILE A 14 2.41 -1.47 0.88
N GLU A 15 2.19 -0.34 0.21
CA GLU A 15 3.25 0.34 -0.53
C GLU A 15 3.22 1.83 -0.19
N ILE A 16 4.39 2.45 -0.15
CA ILE A 16 4.51 3.91 -0.19
C ILE A 16 5.29 4.35 -1.42
N LEU A 17 4.78 5.36 -2.12
CA LEU A 17 5.42 5.98 -3.28
C LEU A 17 5.56 7.49 -3.02
N CYS A 18 6.76 8.03 -3.20
CA CYS A 18 7.05 9.46 -3.08
C CYS A 18 8.26 9.82 -3.94
N GLN A 19 8.13 10.74 -4.90
CA GLN A 19 9.24 11.25 -5.72
C GLN A 19 10.12 10.14 -6.34
N GLY A 20 9.51 9.05 -6.82
CA GLY A 20 10.23 7.90 -7.38
C GLY A 20 10.88 6.95 -6.37
N LYS A 21 10.82 7.26 -5.05
CA LYS A 21 11.10 6.30 -3.99
C LYS A 21 9.89 5.40 -3.81
N TYR A 22 10.13 4.09 -3.78
CA TYR A 22 9.11 3.06 -3.60
C TYR A 22 9.57 2.09 -2.53
N GLU A 23 8.70 1.81 -1.57
CA GLU A 23 8.90 0.80 -0.53
C GLU A 23 7.63 -0.04 -0.39
N SER A 24 7.79 -1.34 -0.14
CA SER A 24 6.68 -2.29 -0.03
C SER A 24 6.88 -3.29 1.10
N TRP A 25 5.78 -3.69 1.74
CA TRP A 25 5.74 -4.70 2.79
C TRP A 25 4.69 -5.74 2.48
N ASP A 26 5.08 -7.01 2.50
CA ASP A 26 4.22 -8.14 2.15
C ASP A 26 3.52 -8.72 3.38
N PHE A 27 2.35 -9.29 3.16
CA PHE A 27 1.53 -9.89 4.20
C PHE A 27 1.03 -11.26 3.72
N ASP A 28 0.88 -12.18 4.67
CA ASP A 28 0.38 -13.53 4.39
C ASP A 28 -1.13 -13.60 4.10
N SER A 29 -1.85 -12.49 4.31
CA SER A 29 -3.30 -12.43 4.17
C SER A 29 -3.79 -11.01 4.00
N GLU A 30 -4.87 -10.86 3.23
CA GLU A 30 -5.61 -9.59 3.08
C GLU A 30 -6.00 -8.99 4.43
N LYS A 31 -6.42 -9.82 5.39
CA LYS A 31 -6.85 -9.35 6.72
C LYS A 31 -5.70 -8.69 7.48
N LYS A 32 -4.50 -9.27 7.46
CA LYS A 32 -3.32 -8.69 8.10
C LYS A 32 -2.88 -7.39 7.42
N ARG A 33 -2.85 -7.41 6.08
CA ARG A 33 -2.59 -6.23 5.24
C ARG A 33 -3.55 -5.08 5.55
N ASN A 34 -4.86 -5.33 5.54
CA ASN A 34 -5.88 -4.33 5.84
C ASN A 34 -5.77 -3.78 7.27
N TYR A 35 -5.55 -4.67 8.26
CA TYR A 35 -5.34 -4.24 9.63
C TYR A 35 -4.13 -3.30 9.76
N PHE A 36 -3.01 -3.63 9.11
CA PHE A 36 -1.81 -2.82 9.14
C PHE A 36 -2.03 -1.48 8.41
N PHE A 37 -2.68 -1.51 7.25
CA PHE A 37 -3.00 -0.31 6.47
C PHE A 37 -3.87 0.67 7.26
N ASP A 38 -4.90 0.17 7.94
CA ASP A 38 -5.74 0.99 8.81
C ASP A 38 -4.97 1.52 10.02
N LYS A 39 -4.01 0.75 10.56
CA LYS A 39 -3.14 1.22 11.64
C LYS A 39 -2.28 2.40 11.19
N VAL A 40 -1.67 2.33 10.00
CA VAL A 40 -0.92 3.45 9.42
C VAL A 40 -1.84 4.64 9.20
N LYS A 41 -3.00 4.45 8.55
CA LYS A 41 -3.95 5.55 8.33
C LYS A 41 -4.39 6.24 9.61
N ARG A 42 -4.63 5.49 10.68
CA ARG A 42 -5.01 6.06 11.99
C ARG A 42 -3.90 6.90 12.60
N GLU A 43 -2.64 6.50 12.46
CA GLU A 43 -1.49 7.27 12.94
C GLU A 43 -1.39 8.63 12.23
N PHE A 44 -1.63 8.65 10.92
CA PHE A 44 -1.54 9.86 10.09
C PHE A 44 -2.91 10.55 9.88
N SER A 45 -3.90 10.21 10.70
CA SER A 45 -5.26 10.73 10.58
C SER A 45 -5.29 12.25 10.76
N GLY A 46 -5.94 12.94 9.85
CA GLY A 46 -6.01 14.41 9.79
C GLY A 46 -4.87 15.06 9.00
N LYS A 47 -3.89 14.29 8.53
CA LYS A 47 -2.81 14.74 7.64
C LYS A 47 -3.05 14.35 6.17
N GLU A 48 -4.18 13.72 5.85
CA GLU A 48 -4.51 13.31 4.49
C GLU A 48 -4.83 14.51 3.59
N ILE A 49 -4.38 14.44 2.34
CA ILE A 49 -4.82 15.33 1.27
C ILE A 49 -6.22 14.87 0.86
N LYS A 50 -7.23 15.70 1.14
CA LYS A 50 -8.65 15.38 0.91
C LYS A 50 -9.09 15.64 -0.53
N GLU A 51 -8.48 16.62 -1.18
CA GLU A 51 -8.76 16.98 -2.57
C GLU A 51 -7.75 16.29 -3.47
N LYS A 52 -8.18 15.18 -4.06
CA LYS A 52 -7.43 14.49 -5.12
C LYS A 52 -7.77 15.16 -6.44
N GLU A 53 -7.22 16.35 -6.67
CA GLU A 53 -7.35 17.03 -7.97
C GLU A 53 -6.54 16.27 -9.04
N GLU A 54 -7.01 16.28 -10.29
CA GLU A 54 -6.35 15.61 -11.41
C GLU A 54 -4.93 16.15 -11.69
N ASP A 55 -4.61 17.34 -11.18
CA ASP A 55 -3.33 18.06 -11.37
C ASP A 55 -2.44 18.09 -10.11
N VAL A 56 -2.70 17.25 -9.10
CA VAL A 56 -1.80 17.15 -7.96
C VAL A 56 -0.42 16.69 -8.44
N ASP A 57 0.58 17.52 -8.18
CA ASP A 57 1.98 17.24 -8.50
C ASP A 57 2.46 16.04 -7.67
N ASP A 58 2.67 14.89 -8.33
CA ASP A 58 3.14 13.65 -7.70
C ASP A 58 4.46 13.82 -6.93
N SER A 59 5.25 14.85 -7.23
CA SER A 59 6.46 15.17 -6.47
C SER A 59 6.16 15.73 -5.07
N LYS A 60 4.90 16.11 -4.79
CA LYS A 60 4.47 16.73 -3.53
C LYS A 60 3.67 15.81 -2.64
N ILE A 61 3.47 14.55 -3.05
CA ILE A 61 2.68 13.60 -2.27
C ILE A 61 3.47 12.36 -1.88
N VAL A 62 3.06 11.79 -0.75
CA VAL A 62 3.25 10.38 -0.44
C VAL A 62 1.94 9.68 -0.75
N GLN A 63 1.97 8.68 -1.63
CA GLN A 63 0.87 7.75 -1.80
C GLN A 63 1.09 6.53 -0.92
N LEU A 64 0.18 6.29 0.03
CA LEU A 64 0.08 5.04 0.78
C LEU A 64 -1.01 4.18 0.13
N SER A 65 -0.66 2.98 -0.29
CA SER A 65 -1.53 2.08 -1.02
C SER A 65 -1.64 0.73 -0.29
N ALA A 66 -2.72 -0.01 -0.54
CA ALA A 66 -2.86 -1.37 -0.05
C ALA A 66 -3.25 -2.28 -1.22
N THR A 67 -2.28 -3.06 -1.69
CA THR A 67 -2.34 -3.79 -2.95
C THR A 67 -2.74 -5.24 -2.74
N ASN A 68 -3.67 -5.70 -3.59
CA ASN A 68 -3.97 -7.11 -3.81
C ASN A 68 -3.56 -7.43 -5.25
N LEU A 69 -2.46 -8.16 -5.43
CA LEU A 69 -2.06 -8.65 -6.74
C LEU A 69 -2.60 -10.07 -6.91
N GLN A 70 -3.60 -10.24 -7.78
CA GLN A 70 -3.97 -11.55 -8.31
C GLN A 70 -3.27 -11.72 -9.64
N ILE A 71 -2.27 -12.60 -9.70
CA ILE A 71 -1.63 -12.98 -10.96
C ILE A 71 -2.58 -13.95 -11.67
N LYS A 72 -3.36 -13.44 -12.63
CA LYS A 72 -4.20 -14.27 -13.51
C LYS A 72 -3.52 -14.46 -14.86
N SER A 73 -3.86 -15.55 -15.54
CA SER A 73 -3.31 -15.94 -16.84
C SER A 73 -3.69 -14.97 -17.99
N ASP A 74 -4.68 -14.09 -17.79
CA ASP A 74 -5.21 -13.15 -18.78
C ASP A 74 -4.98 -11.66 -18.46
N GLY A 75 -4.35 -11.34 -17.31
CA GLY A 75 -4.01 -9.97 -16.94
C GLY A 75 -4.01 -9.72 -15.43
N VAL A 76 -3.55 -8.52 -15.03
CA VAL A 76 -3.55 -8.08 -13.63
C VAL A 76 -4.76 -7.16 -13.42
N SER A 77 -5.72 -7.58 -12.61
CA SER A 77 -6.78 -6.71 -12.10
C SER A 77 -6.46 -6.33 -10.67
N GLN A 78 -6.28 -5.04 -10.41
CA GLN A 78 -5.83 -4.51 -9.12
C GLN A 78 -6.86 -3.48 -8.63
N VAL A 79 -7.44 -3.71 -7.45
CA VAL A 79 -8.16 -2.67 -6.72
C VAL A 79 -7.27 -2.29 -5.54
N VAL A 80 -6.70 -1.09 -5.60
CA VAL A 80 -5.78 -0.59 -4.59
C VAL A 80 -6.43 0.61 -3.90
N PRO A 81 -7.04 0.45 -2.71
CA PRO A 81 -7.34 1.62 -1.91
C PRO A 81 -6.05 2.38 -1.62
N TYR A 82 -6.07 3.69 -1.84
CA TYR A 82 -4.92 4.55 -1.60
C TYR A 82 -5.32 5.88 -0.94
N VAL A 83 -4.39 6.43 -0.17
CA VAL A 83 -4.50 7.71 0.53
C VAL A 83 -3.27 8.54 0.18
N TRP A 84 -3.47 9.85 -0.01
CA TRP A 84 -2.39 10.79 -0.24
C TRP A 84 -2.10 11.61 1.01
N TYR A 85 -0.82 11.88 1.21
CA TYR A 85 -0.26 12.70 2.28
C TYR A 85 0.75 13.68 1.68
N ASP A 86 1.12 14.72 2.40
CA ASP A 86 2.18 15.63 1.98
C ASP A 86 3.55 14.92 1.92
N ALA A 87 4.36 15.18 0.88
CA ALA A 87 5.68 14.58 0.70
C ALA A 87 6.62 14.73 1.90
N SER A 88 6.46 15.79 2.71
CA SER A 88 7.24 15.99 3.94
C SER A 88 7.06 14.87 4.98
N LEU A 89 5.97 14.11 4.89
CA LEU A 89 5.66 13.00 5.79
C LEU A 89 6.34 11.68 5.38
N PHE A 90 7.03 11.62 4.24
CA PHE A 90 7.61 10.37 3.73
C PHE A 90 8.50 9.65 4.74
N GLU A 91 9.49 10.36 5.31
CA GLU A 91 10.44 9.75 6.25
C GLU A 91 9.77 9.38 7.58
N GLU A 92 8.78 10.16 8.05
CA GLU A 92 7.99 9.87 9.25
C GLU A 92 7.14 8.60 9.05
N MET A 93 6.46 8.50 7.90
CA MET A 93 5.67 7.33 7.52
C MET A 93 6.54 6.08 7.35
N LEU A 94 7.65 6.20 6.63
CA LEU A 94 8.59 5.10 6.42
C LEU A 94 9.13 4.56 7.75
N HIS A 95 9.55 5.45 8.64
CA HIS A 95 10.03 5.07 9.97
C HIS A 95 8.95 4.36 10.79
N PHE A 96 7.73 4.91 10.82
CA PHE A 96 6.61 4.30 11.55
C PHE A 96 6.27 2.90 10.99
N ILE A 97 6.17 2.76 9.67
CA ILE A 97 5.84 1.50 9.01
C ILE A 97 6.90 0.45 9.35
N ASN A 98 8.19 0.76 9.15
CA ASN A 98 9.27 -0.18 9.44
C ASN A 98 9.25 -0.65 10.90
N HIS A 99 9.13 0.30 11.83
CA HIS A 99 9.08 -0.03 13.26
C HIS A 99 7.87 -0.89 13.63
N LYS A 100 6.68 -0.63 13.05
CA LYS A 100 5.48 -1.42 13.33
C LYS A 100 5.47 -2.77 12.63
N TYR A 101 6.07 -2.86 11.45
CA TYR A 101 6.14 -4.10 10.66
C TYR A 101 7.09 -5.11 11.30
N GLU A 102 8.22 -4.66 11.86
CA GLU A 102 9.12 -5.50 12.66
C GLU A 102 8.46 -6.15 13.89
N GLN A 103 7.34 -5.59 14.36
CA GLN A 103 6.58 -6.05 15.52
C GLN A 103 5.30 -6.81 15.15
N PHE A 104 5.03 -7.00 13.86
CA PHE A 104 3.77 -7.50 13.35
C PHE A 104 3.79 -9.00 13.07
#